data_AF-A0A933VIY5-F1
#
_entry.id   AF-A0A933VIY5-F1
#
_cell.length_a   1.000
_cell.length_b   1.000
_cell.length_c   1.000
_cell.angle_alpha   90.00
_cell.angle_beta   90.00
_cell.angle_gamma   90.00
#
_symmetry.space_group_name_H-M   'P 1'
#
loop_
_entity.id
_entity.type
_entity.pdbx_description
1 polymer ?
#
loop_
_entity_poly.entity_id
_entity_poly.type
_entity_poly.pdbx_seq_one_letter_code
_entity_poly.pdbx_strand_id
1 'polypeptide(L)'
;MSSTRAVRRVWRRLSGATVAGSIALGVVAVILFVALVGPSLAPDSPTAIVGTPFAPRSSHHLLGTDFLGRDVLSRVLSGGRSAVFLAVVSTVGSYVVGATIGLIAGFRGGAVDA
;
A
#
# COMPACT_ATOMS: atom_id res chain seq x y z
N MET A 1 -28.66 -9.75 -24.91
CA MET A 1 -27.31 -9.89 -25.53
C MET A 1 -26.49 -8.57 -25.52
N SER A 2 -26.54 -7.74 -24.48
CA SER A 2 -25.84 -6.44 -24.39
C SER A 2 -24.66 -6.37 -23.41
N SER A 3 -24.57 -7.30 -22.45
CA SER A 3 -23.56 -7.29 -21.36
C SER A 3 -22.12 -7.52 -21.85
N THR A 4 -21.91 -8.40 -22.83
CA THR A 4 -20.55 -8.76 -23.34
C THR A 4 -19.81 -7.62 -24.03
N ARG A 5 -20.53 -6.63 -24.57
CA ARG A 5 -19.92 -5.47 -25.24
C ARG A 5 -19.42 -4.42 -24.26
N ALA A 6 -20.08 -4.27 -23.10
CA ALA A 6 -19.66 -3.35 -22.04
C ALA A 6 -18.38 -3.85 -21.37
N VAL A 7 -18.33 -5.14 -21.03
CA VAL A 7 -17.15 -5.79 -20.45
C VAL A 7 -15.95 -5.69 -21.39
N ARG A 8 -16.10 -5.99 -22.69
CA ARG A 8 -15.01 -5.81 -23.69
C ARG A 8 -14.56 -4.36 -23.88
N ARG A 9 -15.35 -3.37 -23.49
CA ARG A 9 -15.02 -1.95 -23.62
C ARG A 9 -14.25 -1.43 -22.40
N VAL A 10 -14.66 -1.84 -21.20
CA VAL A 10 -13.90 -1.63 -19.96
C VAL A 10 -12.55 -2.34 -20.06
N TRP A 11 -12.55 -3.60 -20.51
CA TRP A 11 -11.32 -4.38 -20.64
C TRP A 11 -10.36 -3.81 -21.69
N ARG A 12 -10.87 -3.26 -22.81
CA ARG A 12 -10.03 -2.53 -23.79
C ARG A 12 -9.46 -1.20 -23.28
N ARG A 13 -10.19 -0.51 -22.39
CA ARG A 13 -9.72 0.72 -21.76
C ARG A 13 -8.68 0.44 -20.67
N LEU A 14 -8.82 -0.67 -19.95
CA LEU A 14 -7.82 -1.15 -18.98
C LEU A 14 -6.60 -1.78 -19.67
N SER A 15 -6.77 -2.41 -20.84
CA SER A 15 -5.68 -3.04 -21.60
C SER A 15 -4.79 -2.06 -22.36
N GLY A 16 -5.20 -0.80 -22.49
CA GLY A 16 -4.35 0.28 -22.98
C GLY A 16 -3.53 0.85 -21.82
N ALA A 17 -2.59 0.07 -21.27
CA ALA A 17 -1.74 0.53 -20.19
C ALA A 17 -0.92 1.74 -20.67
N THR A 18 -1.29 2.93 -20.21
CA THR A 18 -0.49 4.13 -20.42
C THR A 18 0.86 3.94 -19.73
N VAL A 19 1.91 4.60 -20.21
CA VAL A 19 3.23 4.56 -19.57
C VAL A 19 3.12 4.88 -18.06
N ALA A 20 2.28 5.87 -17.71
CA ALA A 20 1.97 6.20 -16.33
C ALA A 20 1.33 5.03 -15.55
N GLY A 21 0.35 4.33 -16.14
CA GLY A 21 -0.29 3.18 -15.52
C GLY A 21 0.69 2.02 -15.27
N SER A 22 1.59 1.76 -16.22
CA SER A 22 2.63 0.73 -16.07
C SER A 22 3.66 1.10 -14.99
N ILE A 23 4.07 2.36 -14.89
CA ILE A 23 4.97 2.84 -13.82
C ILE A 23 4.28 2.68 -12.46
N ALA A 24 3.03 3.11 -12.33
CA ALA A 24 2.28 2.97 -11.09
C ALA A 24 2.16 1.50 -10.66
N LEU A 25 1.83 0.61 -11.61
CA LEU A 25 1.74 -0.82 -11.36
C LEU A 25 3.10 -1.40 -10.93
N GLY A 26 4.19 -0.99 -11.57
CA GLY A 26 5.55 -1.40 -11.21
C GLY A 26 5.93 -0.99 -9.79
N VAL A 27 5.66 0.27 -9.41
CA VAL A 27 5.92 0.78 -8.05
C VAL A 27 5.12 -0.01 -7.01
N VAL A 28 3.83 -0.23 -7.27
CA VAL A 28 2.97 -1.05 -6.38
C VAL A 28 3.51 -2.48 -6.28
N ALA A 29 3.92 -3.09 -7.38
CA ALA A 29 4.49 -4.44 -7.38
C ALA A 29 5.77 -4.51 -6.53
N VAL A 30 6.66 -3.52 -6.61
CA VAL A 30 7.85 -3.43 -5.77
C VAL A 30 7.49 -3.28 -4.30
N ILE A 31 6.54 -2.40 -3.96
CA ILE A 31 6.10 -2.21 -2.57
C ILE A 31 5.52 -3.51 -2.01
N LEU A 32 4.66 -4.19 -2.77
CA LEU A 32 4.08 -5.47 -2.35
C LEU A 32 5.14 -6.56 -2.22
N PHE A 33 6.11 -6.61 -3.14
CA PHE A 33 7.23 -7.53 -3.06
C PHE A 33 8.04 -7.31 -1.77
N VAL A 34 8.42 -6.07 -1.47
CA VAL A 34 9.14 -5.73 -0.23
C VAL A 34 8.28 -6.03 1.00
N ALA A 35 6.99 -5.74 0.99
CA ALA A 35 6.11 -6.03 2.12
C ALA A 35 5.99 -7.55 2.40
N LEU A 36 5.96 -8.37 1.36
CA LEU A 36 5.83 -9.83 1.50
C LEU A 36 7.17 -10.48 1.88
N VAL A 37 8.24 -10.14 1.15
CA VAL A 37 9.55 -10.81 1.19
C VAL A 37 10.55 -10.09 2.11
N GLY A 38 10.42 -8.78 2.31
CA GLY A 38 11.29 -7.99 3.18
C GLY A 38 11.44 -8.56 4.59
N PRO A 39 10.35 -8.97 5.29
CA PRO A 39 10.46 -9.53 6.63
C PRO A 39 11.28 -10.82 6.71
N SER A 40 11.34 -11.62 5.64
CA SER A 40 12.20 -12.81 5.58
C SER A 40 13.66 -12.50 5.26
N LEU A 41 13.96 -11.29 4.78
CA LEU A 41 15.31 -10.80 4.51
C LEU A 41 15.85 -9.91 5.63
N ALA A 42 15.05 -9.63 6.65
CA ALA A 42 15.45 -8.81 7.78
C ALA A 42 16.56 -9.52 8.58
N PRO A 43 17.72 -8.86 8.84
CA PRO A 43 18.79 -9.43 9.65
C PRO A 43 18.35 -9.80 11.06
N ASP A 44 17.54 -8.94 11.68
CA ASP A 44 17.12 -9.07 13.07
C ASP A 44 15.60 -8.94 13.22
N SER A 45 15.08 -9.34 14.37
CA SER A 45 13.69 -9.05 14.72
C SER A 45 13.46 -7.53 14.81
N PRO A 46 12.39 -6.99 14.21
CA PRO A 46 12.15 -5.55 14.17
C PRO A 46 11.82 -4.91 15.52
N THR A 47 11.59 -5.72 16.55
CA THR A 47 11.35 -5.26 17.93
C THR A 47 12.52 -5.53 18.86
N ALA A 48 13.51 -6.32 18.43
CA ALA A 48 14.68 -6.65 19.24
C ALA A 48 15.61 -5.44 19.35
N ILE A 49 16.15 -5.24 20.56
CA ILE A 49 17.19 -4.25 20.84
C ILE A 49 18.52 -4.96 20.59
N VAL A 50 19.27 -4.48 19.58
CA VAL A 50 20.45 -5.17 19.04
C VAL A 50 21.73 -4.35 19.15
N GLY A 51 21.62 -3.05 19.47
CA GLY A 51 22.78 -2.17 19.60
C GLY A 51 22.54 -0.98 20.51
N THR A 52 23.51 -0.07 20.56
CA THR A 52 23.38 1.21 21.26
C THR A 52 22.37 2.10 20.53
N PRO A 53 21.59 2.94 21.22
CA PRO A 53 20.75 3.95 20.59
C PRO A 53 21.54 4.84 19.62
N PHE A 54 20.97 5.14 18.46
CA PHE A 54 21.57 5.99 17.43
C PHE A 54 22.98 5.54 16.99
N ALA A 55 23.24 4.24 16.98
CA ALA A 55 24.49 3.71 16.44
C ALA A 55 24.59 4.04 14.94
N PRO A 56 25.77 4.47 14.47
CA PRO A 56 25.98 4.75 13.06
C PRO A 56 25.94 3.45 12.23
N ARG A 57 25.82 3.62 10.91
CA ARG A 57 25.93 2.53 9.93
C ARG A 57 27.20 1.69 10.16
N SER A 58 27.02 0.37 10.27
CA SER A 58 28.08 -0.62 10.47
C SER A 58 27.80 -1.87 9.63
N SER A 59 28.77 -2.80 9.56
CA SER A 59 28.57 -4.08 8.86
C SER A 59 27.45 -4.93 9.45
N HIS A 60 27.20 -4.80 10.76
CA HIS A 60 26.08 -5.45 11.45
C HIS A 60 24.77 -4.67 11.30
N HIS A 61 24.83 -3.33 11.28
CA HIS A 61 23.64 -2.46 11.18
C HIS A 61 23.77 -1.58 9.95
N LEU A 62 23.33 -2.07 8.79
CA LEU A 62 23.55 -1.40 7.49
C LEU A 62 22.99 0.03 7.45
N LEU A 63 21.85 0.26 8.12
CA LEU A 63 21.22 1.59 8.25
C LEU A 63 21.39 2.21 9.64
N GLY A 64 22.18 1.59 10.51
CA GLY A 64 22.31 1.99 11.92
C GLY A 64 21.12 1.55 12.78
N THR A 65 21.08 2.06 14.01
CA THR A 65 20.00 1.76 14.96
C THR A 65 19.14 2.99 15.27
N ASP A 66 17.90 2.75 15.69
CA ASP A 66 16.99 3.80 16.14
C ASP A 66 17.27 4.26 17.59
N PHE A 67 16.39 5.12 18.12
CA PHE A 67 16.49 5.66 19.48
C PHE A 67 16.35 4.60 20.59
N LEU A 68 15.84 3.40 20.28
CA LEU A 68 15.75 2.27 21.20
C LEU A 68 16.92 1.29 21.01
N GLY A 69 17.78 1.49 20.03
CA GLY A 69 18.84 0.55 19.68
C GLY A 69 18.37 -0.62 18.80
N ARG A 70 17.25 -0.47 18.07
CA ARG A 70 16.76 -1.48 17.11
C ARG A 70 17.33 -1.26 15.73
N ASP A 71 17.59 -2.31 14.97
CA ASP A 71 18.09 -2.21 13.59
C ASP A 71 17.07 -1.54 12.66
N VAL A 72 17.48 -0.43 12.04
CA VAL A 72 16.59 0.37 11.19
C VAL A 72 16.23 -0.38 9.91
N LEU A 73 17.15 -1.17 9.34
CA LEU A 73 16.89 -1.92 8.12
C LEU A 73 15.79 -2.98 8.33
N SER A 74 15.91 -3.75 9.40
CA SER A 74 14.92 -4.76 9.80
C SER A 74 13.54 -4.13 10.03
N ARG A 75 13.49 -2.93 10.61
CA ARG A 75 12.23 -2.17 10.79
C ARG A 75 11.63 -1.69 9.47
N VAL A 76 12.45 -1.22 8.54
CA VAL A 76 11.98 -0.79 7.21
C VAL A 76 11.44 -1.99 6.43
N LEU A 77 12.17 -3.10 6.40
CA LEU A 77 11.77 -4.32 5.69
C LEU A 77 10.52 -4.96 6.28
N SER A 78 10.36 -4.94 7.60
CA SER A 78 9.17 -5.47 8.28
C SER A 78 7.95 -4.54 8.24
N GLY A 79 8.17 -3.22 8.18
CA GLY A 79 7.10 -2.22 8.20
C GLY A 79 6.15 -2.27 7.01
N GLY A 80 6.58 -2.84 5.89
CA GLY A 80 5.78 -2.94 4.66
C GLY A 80 4.42 -3.65 4.85
N ARG A 81 4.36 -4.74 5.64
CA ARG A 81 3.10 -5.48 5.88
C ARG A 81 2.07 -4.61 6.57
N SER A 82 2.48 -3.90 7.62
CA SER A 82 1.61 -3.01 8.39
C SER A 82 1.12 -1.83 7.55
N ALA A 83 2.00 -1.25 6.72
CA ALA A 83 1.64 -0.16 5.82
C ALA A 83 0.60 -0.58 4.77
N VAL A 84 0.79 -1.74 4.13
CA VAL A 84 -0.16 -2.29 3.15
C VAL A 84 -1.50 -2.60 3.82
N PHE A 85 -1.48 -3.24 4.99
CA PHE A 85 -2.70 -3.55 5.74
C PHE A 85 -3.50 -2.28 6.06
N LEU A 86 -2.84 -1.25 6.58
CA LEU A 86 -3.47 0.02 6.90
C LEU A 86 -4.06 0.70 5.65
N ALA A 87 -3.33 0.69 4.53
CA ALA A 87 -3.81 1.25 3.28
C ALA A 87 -5.09 0.56 2.78
N VAL A 88 -5.14 -0.77 2.84
CA VAL A 88 -6.32 -1.55 2.45
C VAL A 88 -7.51 -1.23 3.34
N VAL A 89 -7.34 -1.31 4.67
CA VAL A 89 -8.42 -1.05 5.63
C VAL A 89 -8.95 0.38 5.50
N SER A 90 -8.05 1.36 5.38
CA SER A 90 -8.41 2.76 5.18
C SER A 90 -9.21 2.97 3.88
N THR A 91 -8.78 2.33 2.79
CA THR A 91 -9.45 2.44 1.49
C THR A 91 -10.85 1.84 1.52
N VAL A 92 -11.00 0.64 2.09
CA VAL A 92 -12.30 -0.02 2.24
C VAL A 92 -13.22 0.81 3.12
N GLY A 93 -12.74 1.28 4.27
CA GLY A 93 -13.52 2.13 5.16
C GLY A 93 -13.98 3.43 4.48
N SER A 94 -13.06 4.11 3.78
CA SER A 94 -13.38 5.32 3.02
C SER A 94 -14.43 5.05 1.94
N TYR A 95 -14.34 3.90 1.25
CA TYR A 95 -15.29 3.53 0.21
C TYR A 95 -16.68 3.23 0.78
N VAL A 96 -16.75 2.53 1.92
CA VAL A 96 -18.03 2.27 2.62
C VAL A 96 -18.71 3.58 3.00
N VAL A 97 -17.98 4.50 3.61
CA VAL A 97 -18.53 5.80 4.02
C VAL A 97 -18.93 6.63 2.80
N GLY A 98 -18.03 6.78 1.83
CA GLY A 98 -18.25 7.57 0.63
C GLY A 98 -19.40 7.03 -0.23
N ALA A 99 -19.49 5.71 -0.42
CA ALA A 99 -20.58 5.07 -1.14
C ALA A 99 -21.92 5.24 -0.40
N THR A 100 -21.94 5.06 0.92
CA THR A 100 -23.18 5.25 1.71
C THR A 100 -23.71 6.66 1.56
N ILE A 101 -22.85 7.67 1.73
CA ILE A 101 -23.23 9.08 1.56
C ILE A 101 -23.66 9.35 0.12
N GLY A 102 -22.92 8.84 -0.87
CA GLY A 102 -23.22 9.00 -2.29
C GLY A 102 -24.58 8.40 -2.67
N LEU A 103 -24.91 7.21 -2.15
CA LEU A 103 -26.21 6.57 -2.36
C LEU A 103 -27.33 7.38 -1.71
N ILE A 104 -27.17 7.82 -0.46
CA ILE A 104 -28.16 8.66 0.22
C ILE A 104 -28.42 9.95 -0.56
N ALA A 105 -27.36 10.61 -1.05
CA ALA A 105 -27.48 11.80 -1.86
C ALA A 105 -28.17 11.52 -3.21
N GLY A 106 -27.83 10.40 -3.85
CA GLY A 106 -28.42 9.99 -5.13
C GLY A 106 -29.91 9.64 -5.03
N PHE A 107 -30.33 8.94 -3.97
CA PHE A 107 -31.75 8.58 -3.77
C PHE A 107 -32.62 9.75 -3.34
N ARG A 108 -32.04 10.80 -2.75
CA ARG A 108 -32.80 11.98 -2.32
C ARG A 108 -33.09 13.00 -3.43
N GLY A 109 -32.55 12.82 -4.65
CA GLY A 109 -32.78 13.74 -5.77
C GLY A 109 -32.34 15.17 -5.43
N GLY A 110 -31.05 15.46 -5.59
CA GLY A 110 -30.49 16.79 -5.31
C GLY A 110 -30.76 17.81 -6.42
N ALA A 111 -30.47 19.10 -6.15
CA ALA A 111 -30.74 20.26 -7.02
C ALA A 111 -30.24 20.22 -8.49
N VAL A 112 -29.52 19.16 -8.88
CA VAL A 112 -29.02 18.90 -10.25
C VAL A 112 -29.96 17.99 -11.05
N ASP A 113 -30.99 17.42 -10.43
CA ASP A 113 -32.04 16.60 -11.07
C ASP A 113 -33.31 17.43 -11.39
N ALA A 114 -33.26 18.75 -11.15
CA ALA A 114 -34.32 19.73 -11.43
C ALA A 114 -34.01 20.57 -12.68
#